data_AF-A0A1X4HT91-F1
#
_entry.id   AF-A0A1X4HT91-F1
#
_cell.length_a   1.000
_cell.length_b   1.000
_cell.length_c   1.000
_cell.angle_alpha   90.00
_cell.angle_beta   90.00
_cell.angle_gamma   90.00
#
_symmetry.space_group_name_H-M   'P 1'
#
loop_
_entity.id
_entity.type
_entity.pdbx_description
1 polymer ?
#
loop_
_entity_poly.entity_id
_entity_poly.type
_entity_poly.pdbx_seq_one_letter_code
_entity_poly.pdbx_strand_id
1 'polypeptide(L)'
;DRDARRRAAFVAGSLPLHREGPRPAGYAAWVAGARALLAGRPVSVRHLVLITDGSSAGATAEHRLEEELEACAGQFTCDVFAVGSDWAPDPLLTLAERLHGTAQFVDDGLGRAITAAIQRLRRVHTPQLPIEVTVRPSVRQVSLSEKAPRPHRLGGLPEPGRPHCWSFPTYQWEQGGRDYLLTLVADSDGDPLETELQFAMVSIGDVHAPVTARWHLPGQSPPHTPAGADSVRTLNAAARMRKALRQGLIALREDRRDTAKDLLGEAARLAVRFGTDWVLDEILAVAHIEDAAEGRVRLRAVDAGTLGPMILRAGSRPGGPPAVALGARPGPCCGDCGAPAGSEARYCI
;
A
#
# COMPACT_ATOMS: atom_id res chain seq x y z
N ASP A 1 -26.49 -20.21 -8.73
CA ASP A 1 -25.22 -19.45 -8.70
C ASP A 1 -25.10 -18.36 -9.78
N ARG A 2 -25.30 -18.66 -11.07
CA ARG A 2 -25.23 -17.66 -12.17
C ARG A 2 -26.23 -16.50 -12.05
N ASP A 3 -27.45 -16.78 -11.58
CA ASP A 3 -28.46 -15.74 -11.30
C ASP A 3 -28.19 -14.96 -10.02
N ALA A 4 -27.50 -15.53 -9.03
CA ALA A 4 -27.06 -14.80 -7.84
C ALA A 4 -25.91 -13.82 -8.20
N ARG A 5 -25.00 -14.24 -9.11
CA ARG A 5 -23.96 -13.36 -9.69
C ARG A 5 -24.51 -12.27 -10.62
N ARG A 6 -25.62 -12.52 -11.33
CA ARG A 6 -26.36 -11.50 -12.10
C ARG A 6 -27.16 -10.56 -11.18
N ARG A 7 -27.69 -11.07 -10.07
CA ARG A 7 -28.38 -10.32 -9.01
C ARG A 7 -27.44 -9.70 -7.98
N ALA A 8 -26.12 -9.84 -8.11
CA ALA A 8 -25.16 -8.93 -7.49
C ALA A 8 -25.38 -7.56 -8.14
N ALA A 9 -26.49 -6.93 -7.75
CA ALA A 9 -27.00 -5.70 -8.29
C ALA A 9 -25.94 -4.66 -7.99
N PHE A 10 -25.26 -4.20 -9.04
CA PHE A 10 -24.43 -3.03 -8.94
C PHE A 10 -25.38 -1.89 -8.63
N VAL A 11 -25.53 -1.53 -7.36
CA VAL A 11 -26.26 -0.32 -7.00
C VAL A 11 -25.33 0.83 -7.35
N ALA A 12 -25.38 1.26 -8.61
CA ALA A 12 -24.68 2.46 -9.05
C ALA A 12 -25.40 3.66 -8.44
N GLY A 13 -24.71 4.39 -7.56
CA GLY A 13 -25.11 5.74 -7.20
C GLY A 13 -24.16 6.71 -7.88
N SER A 14 -24.69 7.74 -8.53
CA SER A 14 -23.90 8.90 -8.94
C SER A 14 -24.14 10.01 -7.93
N LEU A 15 -23.08 10.67 -7.47
CA LEU A 15 -23.23 11.99 -6.86
C LEU A 15 -23.32 12.98 -8.02
N PRO A 16 -24.47 13.63 -8.29
CA PRO A 16 -24.51 14.74 -9.22
C PRO A 16 -23.72 15.88 -8.59
N LEU A 17 -22.44 15.98 -8.96
CA LEU A 17 -21.53 16.98 -8.43
C LEU A 17 -21.92 18.39 -8.94
N HIS A 18 -22.61 18.49 -10.09
CA HIS A 18 -23.07 19.76 -10.62
C HIS A 18 -24.17 19.50 -11.67
N ARG A 19 -25.31 20.20 -11.56
CA ARG A 19 -26.15 20.50 -12.74
C ARG A 19 -26.35 22.00 -12.91
N GLU A 20 -26.61 22.72 -11.82
CA GLU A 20 -26.69 24.19 -11.78
C GLU A 20 -26.19 24.66 -10.39
N GLY A 21 -24.95 25.16 -10.29
CA GLY A 21 -24.36 25.63 -9.03
C GLY A 21 -22.82 25.77 -9.09
N PRO A 22 -22.17 26.44 -8.11
CA PRO A 22 -20.71 26.55 -8.07
C PRO A 22 -20.06 25.15 -7.97
N ARG A 23 -18.90 24.95 -8.62
CA ARG A 23 -18.17 23.66 -8.64
C ARG A 23 -18.03 23.11 -7.20
N PRO A 24 -18.38 21.84 -6.93
CA PRO A 24 -18.31 21.29 -5.58
C PRO A 24 -16.88 21.10 -5.09
N ALA A 25 -16.76 21.17 -3.77
CA ALA A 25 -15.57 21.42 -2.98
C ALA A 25 -14.58 20.24 -2.85
N GLY A 26 -13.82 19.97 -3.90
CA GLY A 26 -12.57 19.19 -3.84
C GLY A 26 -12.67 17.77 -3.25
N TYR A 27 -11.52 17.12 -3.14
CA TYR A 27 -11.43 15.68 -2.84
C TYR A 27 -12.10 15.27 -1.52
N ALA A 28 -11.98 16.09 -0.46
CA ALA A 28 -12.55 15.78 0.86
C ALA A 28 -14.09 15.68 0.81
N ALA A 29 -14.77 16.64 0.18
CA ALA A 29 -16.22 16.62 0.08
C ALA A 29 -16.74 15.47 -0.77
N TRP A 30 -16.04 15.13 -1.86
CA TRP A 30 -16.42 14.02 -2.74
C TRP A 30 -16.34 12.68 -2.02
N VAL A 31 -15.26 12.45 -1.26
CA VAL A 31 -15.08 11.23 -0.46
C VAL A 31 -16.11 11.15 0.67
N ALA A 32 -16.39 12.25 1.37
CA ALA A 32 -17.44 12.31 2.37
C ALA A 32 -18.84 12.00 1.79
N GLY A 33 -19.15 12.55 0.60
CA GLY A 33 -20.38 12.25 -0.12
C GLY A 33 -20.47 10.78 -0.52
N ALA A 34 -19.36 10.18 -0.96
CA ALA A 34 -19.31 8.76 -1.31
C ALA A 34 -19.54 7.88 -0.07
N ARG A 35 -18.92 8.22 1.06
CA ARG A 35 -19.15 7.56 2.35
C ARG A 35 -20.63 7.57 2.73
N ALA A 36 -21.26 8.75 2.69
CA ALA A 36 -22.69 8.89 3.01
C ALA A 36 -23.58 8.04 2.08
N LEU A 37 -23.27 8.02 0.77
CA LEU A 37 -24.01 7.23 -0.21
C LEU A 37 -23.87 5.72 0.00
N LEU A 38 -22.71 5.27 0.48
CA LEU A 38 -22.39 3.85 0.67
C LEU A 38 -22.77 3.30 2.04
N ALA A 39 -22.82 4.15 3.09
CA ALA A 39 -23.07 3.74 4.48
C ALA A 39 -24.39 2.97 4.67
N GLY A 40 -25.43 3.30 3.90
CA GLY A 40 -26.75 2.66 3.99
C GLY A 40 -26.96 1.44 3.09
N ARG A 41 -25.93 0.99 2.35
CA ARG A 41 -26.10 -0.06 1.32
C ARG A 41 -25.61 -1.43 1.81
N PRO A 42 -26.46 -2.48 1.81
CA PRO A 42 -26.08 -3.84 2.21
C PRO A 42 -25.37 -4.57 1.06
N VAL A 43 -24.24 -4.02 0.61
CA VAL A 43 -23.39 -4.63 -0.43
C VAL A 43 -22.06 -5.06 0.18
N SER A 44 -21.57 -6.23 -0.23
CA SER A 44 -20.32 -6.82 0.27
C SER A 44 -19.07 -6.13 -0.27
N VAL A 45 -19.17 -5.53 -1.46
CA VAL A 45 -18.06 -4.82 -2.12
C VAL A 45 -18.49 -3.38 -2.34
N ARG A 46 -17.82 -2.44 -1.67
CA ARG A 46 -18.01 -1.00 -1.82
C ARG A 46 -16.78 -0.39 -2.48
N HIS A 47 -16.97 0.29 -3.59
CA HIS A 47 -15.88 0.90 -4.35
C HIS A 47 -16.33 2.21 -4.98
N LEU A 48 -15.46 3.21 -4.94
CA LEU A 48 -15.60 4.50 -5.58
C LEU A 48 -14.70 4.54 -6.82
N VAL A 49 -15.29 4.85 -7.98
CA VAL A 49 -14.53 5.26 -9.16
C VAL A 49 -14.56 6.79 -9.20
N LEU A 50 -13.43 7.41 -8.89
CA LEU A 50 -13.27 8.87 -8.91
C LEU A 50 -12.61 9.29 -10.22
N ILE A 51 -13.25 10.16 -10.99
CA ILE A 51 -12.69 10.75 -12.21
C ILE A 51 -12.53 12.24 -11.97
N THR A 52 -11.35 12.78 -12.21
CA THR A 52 -11.02 14.16 -11.87
C THR A 52 -10.11 14.80 -12.92
N ASP A 53 -10.39 16.04 -13.27
CA ASP A 53 -9.50 16.93 -14.02
C ASP A 53 -8.72 17.88 -13.10
N GLY A 54 -9.20 18.06 -11.86
CA GLY A 54 -8.60 18.94 -10.88
C GLY A 54 -9.52 19.17 -9.67
N SER A 55 -8.99 19.78 -8.62
CA SER A 55 -9.78 20.28 -7.49
C SER A 55 -9.78 21.80 -7.53
N SER A 56 -10.96 22.42 -7.48
CA SER A 56 -11.10 23.88 -7.32
C SER A 56 -11.10 24.32 -5.85
N ALA A 57 -10.85 23.41 -4.91
CA ALA A 57 -10.86 23.73 -3.49
C ALA A 57 -9.54 24.41 -3.07
N GLY A 58 -9.62 25.46 -2.26
CA GLY A 58 -8.43 26.12 -1.72
C GLY A 58 -7.71 25.25 -0.68
N ALA A 59 -6.46 25.61 -0.35
CA ALA A 59 -5.56 24.85 0.53
C ALA A 59 -6.20 24.41 1.87
N THR A 60 -7.04 25.24 2.48
CA THR A 60 -7.75 24.91 3.74
C THR A 60 -8.68 23.70 3.63
N ALA A 61 -9.28 23.47 2.46
CA ALA A 61 -10.15 22.31 2.22
C ALA A 61 -9.33 21.04 1.93
N GLU A 62 -8.11 21.17 1.42
CA GLU A 62 -7.19 20.02 1.24
C GLU A 62 -6.68 19.48 2.58
N HIS A 63 -6.49 20.33 3.59
CA HIS A 63 -6.14 19.88 4.94
C HIS A 63 -7.21 18.98 5.59
N ARG A 64 -8.48 19.09 5.18
CA ARG A 64 -9.56 18.21 5.66
C ARG A 64 -9.58 16.84 5.00
N LEU A 65 -8.78 16.62 3.95
CA LEU A 65 -8.75 15.35 3.23
C LEU A 65 -8.27 14.21 4.13
N GLU A 66 -7.26 14.43 4.97
CA GLU A 66 -6.72 13.39 5.84
C GLU A 66 -7.74 12.90 6.87
N GLU A 67 -8.46 13.83 7.50
CA GLU A 67 -9.53 13.54 8.46
C GLU A 67 -10.67 12.74 7.81
N GLU A 68 -11.13 13.17 6.63
CA GLU A 68 -12.19 12.44 5.92
C GLU A 68 -11.71 11.07 5.43
N LEU A 69 -10.44 10.91 5.05
CA LEU A 69 -9.88 9.62 4.67
C LEU A 69 -9.80 8.66 5.86
N GLU A 70 -9.49 9.15 7.06
CA GLU A 70 -9.58 8.33 8.27
C GLU A 70 -11.04 7.90 8.53
N ALA A 71 -11.99 8.82 8.41
CA ALA A 71 -13.40 8.48 8.55
C ALA A 71 -13.88 7.48 7.49
N CYS A 72 -13.29 7.46 6.30
CA CYS A 72 -13.65 6.53 5.22
C CYS A 72 -12.88 5.21 5.23
N ALA A 73 -11.81 5.10 6.02
CA ALA A 73 -11.02 3.89 6.14
C ALA A 73 -11.93 2.70 6.52
N GLY A 74 -11.70 1.53 5.91
CA GLY A 74 -12.55 0.35 6.13
C GLY A 74 -13.92 0.38 5.44
N GLN A 75 -14.42 1.53 4.97
CA GLN A 75 -15.80 1.64 4.49
C GLN A 75 -15.95 1.29 3.00
N PHE A 76 -15.00 1.69 2.18
CA PHE A 76 -14.96 1.42 0.74
C PHE A 76 -13.54 1.58 0.20
N THR A 77 -13.33 1.14 -1.05
CA THR A 77 -12.06 1.32 -1.77
C THR A 77 -12.20 2.36 -2.90
N CYS A 78 -11.11 2.93 -3.42
CA CYS A 78 -11.19 4.00 -4.42
C CYS A 78 -10.15 3.87 -5.55
N ASP A 79 -10.61 3.76 -6.81
CA ASP A 79 -9.78 3.98 -7.99
C ASP A 79 -9.99 5.40 -8.54
N VAL A 80 -8.88 6.13 -8.69
CA VAL A 80 -8.79 7.50 -9.17
C VAL A 80 -8.27 7.52 -10.61
N PHE A 81 -8.98 8.23 -11.47
CA PHE A 81 -8.64 8.47 -12.86
C PHE A 81 -8.46 9.98 -13.08
N ALA A 82 -7.21 10.40 -13.23
CA ALA A 82 -6.86 11.79 -13.52
C ALA A 82 -6.87 12.02 -15.03
N VAL A 83 -7.53 13.08 -15.49
CA VAL A 83 -7.61 13.48 -16.90
C VAL A 83 -7.14 14.93 -17.08
N GLY A 84 -6.56 15.26 -18.22
CA GLY A 84 -5.97 16.59 -18.43
C GLY A 84 -4.77 16.85 -17.51
N SER A 85 -4.48 18.13 -17.23
CA SER A 85 -3.24 18.54 -16.56
C SER A 85 -3.42 19.37 -15.29
N ASP A 86 -4.65 19.75 -14.93
CA ASP A 86 -4.94 20.72 -13.85
C ASP A 86 -5.16 20.05 -12.48
N TRP A 87 -4.28 19.11 -12.13
CA TRP A 87 -4.38 18.34 -10.88
C TRP A 87 -3.01 18.14 -10.23
N ALA A 88 -3.00 18.10 -8.90
CA ALA A 88 -1.81 17.75 -8.12
C ALA A 88 -1.74 16.24 -7.88
N PRO A 89 -0.59 15.58 -8.07
CA PRO A 89 -0.45 14.13 -7.83
C PRO A 89 -0.67 13.72 -6.38
N ASP A 90 -0.25 14.53 -5.40
CA ASP A 90 -0.17 14.11 -4.01
C ASP A 90 -1.53 13.78 -3.39
N PRO A 91 -2.58 14.61 -3.52
CA PRO A 91 -3.92 14.25 -3.04
C PRO A 91 -4.46 12.96 -3.65
N LEU A 92 -4.19 12.71 -4.95
CA LEU A 92 -4.66 11.50 -5.66
C LEU A 92 -3.94 10.24 -5.17
N LEU A 93 -2.64 10.35 -4.91
CA LEU A 93 -1.86 9.28 -4.31
C LEU A 93 -2.31 8.97 -2.88
N THR A 94 -2.60 10.00 -2.08
CA THR A 94 -3.14 9.83 -0.73
C THR A 94 -4.50 9.14 -0.75
N LEU A 95 -5.40 9.53 -1.68
CA LEU A 95 -6.68 8.85 -1.90
C LEU A 95 -6.49 7.35 -2.20
N ALA A 96 -5.65 7.03 -3.17
CA ALA A 96 -5.40 5.65 -3.60
C ALA A 96 -4.74 4.81 -2.49
N GLU A 97 -3.77 5.37 -1.77
CA GLU A 97 -3.09 4.70 -0.66
C GLU A 97 -4.06 4.39 0.48
N ARG A 98 -4.83 5.39 0.93
CA ARG A 98 -5.69 5.32 2.13
C ARG A 98 -7.00 4.57 1.88
N LEU A 99 -7.51 4.59 0.66
CA LEU A 99 -8.72 3.86 0.25
C LEU A 99 -8.39 2.64 -0.61
N HIS A 100 -7.19 2.07 -0.47
CA HIS A 100 -6.84 0.74 -1.02
C HIS A 100 -7.21 0.54 -2.50
N GLY A 101 -6.86 1.50 -3.34
CA GLY A 101 -7.05 1.40 -4.79
C GLY A 101 -5.90 2.00 -5.59
N THR A 102 -6.19 2.60 -6.74
CA THR A 102 -5.15 3.06 -7.68
C THR A 102 -5.37 4.50 -8.08
N ALA A 103 -4.31 5.25 -8.33
CA ALA A 103 -4.41 6.50 -9.07
C ALA A 103 -3.69 6.38 -10.42
N GLN A 104 -4.38 6.73 -11.50
CA GLN A 104 -3.82 6.66 -12.83
C GLN A 104 -4.15 7.91 -13.63
N PHE A 105 -3.16 8.40 -14.36
CA PHE A 105 -3.37 9.40 -15.39
C PHE A 105 -3.87 8.69 -16.64
N VAL A 106 -4.94 9.23 -17.24
CA VAL A 106 -5.52 8.73 -18.48
C VAL A 106 -5.56 9.86 -19.48
N ASP A 107 -4.66 9.78 -20.46
CA ASP A 107 -4.61 10.70 -21.60
C ASP A 107 -5.76 10.40 -22.57
N ASP A 108 -5.81 9.14 -23.02
CA ASP A 108 -6.85 8.59 -23.88
C ASP A 108 -7.43 7.29 -23.33
N GLY A 109 -8.66 6.97 -23.74
CA GLY A 109 -9.26 5.65 -23.45
C GLY A 109 -9.82 5.50 -22.04
N LEU A 110 -10.31 6.59 -21.43
CA LEU A 110 -10.99 6.59 -20.12
C LEU A 110 -12.06 5.51 -20.00
N GLY A 111 -12.90 5.32 -21.02
CA GLY A 111 -13.92 4.26 -21.03
C GLY A 111 -13.33 2.86 -20.86
N ARG A 112 -12.19 2.57 -21.50
CA ARG A 112 -11.48 1.29 -21.35
C ARG A 112 -10.88 1.15 -19.95
N ALA A 113 -10.30 2.22 -19.41
CA ALA A 113 -9.70 2.23 -18.08
C ALA A 113 -10.75 1.98 -16.98
N ILE A 114 -11.91 2.64 -17.05
CA ILE A 114 -13.05 2.43 -16.15
C ILE A 114 -13.60 1.00 -16.31
N THR A 115 -13.77 0.54 -17.56
CA THR A 115 -14.25 -0.83 -17.82
C THR A 115 -13.32 -1.86 -17.20
N ALA A 116 -12.01 -1.67 -17.30
CA ALA A 116 -11.03 -2.55 -16.68
C ALA A 116 -11.13 -2.54 -15.14
N ALA A 117 -11.32 -1.38 -14.51
CA ALA A 117 -11.53 -1.30 -13.06
C ALA A 117 -12.81 -2.01 -12.62
N ILE A 118 -13.92 -1.79 -13.32
CA ILE A 118 -15.18 -2.49 -13.02
C ILE A 118 -15.02 -4.01 -13.22
N GLN A 119 -14.29 -4.44 -14.25
CA GLN A 119 -14.01 -5.87 -14.47
C GLN A 119 -13.15 -6.47 -13.35
N ARG A 120 -12.19 -5.73 -12.78
CA ARG A 120 -11.43 -6.16 -11.60
C ARG A 120 -12.34 -6.38 -10.39
N LEU A 121 -13.24 -5.43 -10.12
CA LEU A 121 -14.21 -5.56 -9.02
C LEU A 121 -15.08 -6.81 -9.14
N ARG A 122 -15.41 -7.24 -10.37
CA ARG A 122 -16.17 -8.48 -10.61
C ARG A 122 -15.36 -9.76 -10.33
N ARG A 123 -14.04 -9.66 -10.22
CA ARG A 123 -13.13 -10.77 -9.86
C ARG A 123 -12.82 -10.81 -8.37
N VAL A 124 -13.42 -9.95 -7.56
CA VAL A 124 -13.28 -9.98 -6.11
C VAL A 124 -14.03 -11.20 -5.59
N HIS A 125 -13.30 -12.16 -5.00
CA HIS A 125 -13.87 -13.41 -4.49
C HIS A 125 -14.22 -13.29 -3.00
N THR A 126 -13.40 -12.54 -2.26
CA THR A 126 -13.57 -12.31 -0.83
C THR A 126 -13.46 -10.81 -0.58
N PRO A 127 -14.47 -10.17 0.06
CA PRO A 127 -14.45 -8.74 0.31
C PRO A 127 -13.38 -8.32 1.33
N GLN A 128 -13.02 -9.22 2.25
CA GLN A 128 -11.97 -9.00 3.25
C GLN A 128 -11.43 -10.34 3.76
N LEU A 129 -10.10 -10.45 3.87
CA LEU A 129 -9.41 -11.56 4.52
C LEU A 129 -8.43 -10.97 5.55
N PRO A 130 -8.90 -10.64 6.77
CA PRO A 130 -8.10 -9.87 7.72
C PRO A 130 -6.82 -10.63 8.09
N ILE A 131 -5.75 -9.87 8.31
CA ILE A 131 -4.51 -10.39 8.90
C ILE A 131 -4.58 -10.07 10.38
N GLU A 132 -4.64 -11.11 11.20
CA GLU A 132 -4.59 -10.98 12.65
C GLU A 132 -3.14 -11.12 13.10
N VAL A 133 -2.71 -10.24 13.99
CA VAL A 133 -1.36 -10.28 14.58
C VAL A 133 -1.53 -10.30 16.08
N THR A 134 -1.34 -11.47 16.68
CA THR A 134 -1.27 -11.60 18.14
C THR A 134 0.19 -11.46 18.57
N VAL A 135 0.50 -10.44 19.36
CA VAL A 135 1.87 -10.19 19.81
C VAL A 135 2.06 -10.57 21.27
N ARG A 136 3.31 -10.73 21.68
CA ARG A 136 3.67 -10.88 23.09
C ARG A 136 3.58 -9.55 23.85
N PRO A 137 3.43 -9.56 25.19
CA PRO A 137 3.30 -8.33 25.98
C PRO A 137 4.43 -7.29 25.84
N SER A 138 5.67 -7.71 25.51
CA SER A 138 6.81 -6.79 25.33
C SER A 138 6.78 -6.00 24.01
N VAL A 139 5.85 -6.30 23.10
CA VAL A 139 5.67 -5.54 21.85
C VAL A 139 4.77 -4.34 22.10
N ARG A 140 5.32 -3.15 21.90
CA ARG A 140 4.65 -1.86 22.14
C ARG A 140 4.03 -1.24 20.89
N GLN A 141 4.47 -1.65 19.71
CA GLN A 141 3.92 -1.14 18.46
C GLN A 141 3.89 -2.22 17.38
N VAL A 142 2.78 -2.27 16.66
CA VAL A 142 2.55 -3.14 15.51
C VAL A 142 2.17 -2.28 14.33
N SER A 143 2.82 -2.49 13.20
CA SER A 143 2.41 -1.86 11.94
C SER A 143 2.54 -2.82 10.78
N LEU A 144 1.53 -2.82 9.91
CA LEU A 144 1.48 -3.67 8.73
C LEU A 144 1.28 -2.78 7.50
N SER A 145 2.06 -3.02 6.46
CA SER A 145 1.93 -2.31 5.18
C SER A 145 2.00 -3.28 4.01
N GLU A 146 1.08 -3.15 3.07
CA GLU A 146 1.13 -3.85 1.79
C GLU A 146 2.26 -3.20 0.96
N LYS A 147 3.09 -4.02 0.33
CA LYS A 147 4.22 -3.58 -0.50
C LYS A 147 4.04 -3.98 -1.96
N ALA A 148 3.42 -5.12 -2.20
CA ALA A 148 3.06 -5.62 -3.52
C ALA A 148 1.64 -6.25 -3.47
N PRO A 149 0.84 -6.15 -4.53
CA PRO A 149 1.15 -5.48 -5.79
C PRO A 149 1.22 -3.97 -5.61
N ARG A 150 0.61 -3.36 -4.59
CA ARG A 150 0.61 -1.90 -4.43
C ARG A 150 0.93 -1.48 -3.00
N PRO A 151 1.62 -0.34 -2.82
CA PRO A 151 1.86 0.21 -1.50
C PRO A 151 0.56 0.69 -0.87
N HIS A 152 0.10 0.02 0.18
CA HIS A 152 -1.03 0.47 0.99
C HIS A 152 -0.67 0.45 2.46
N ARG A 153 -1.12 1.46 3.19
CA ARG A 153 -1.07 1.46 4.65
C ARG A 153 -2.32 0.76 5.17
N LEU A 154 -2.14 -0.27 5.98
CA LEU A 154 -3.25 -0.92 6.67
C LEU A 154 -3.45 -0.23 8.02
N GLY A 155 -4.67 0.21 8.30
CA GLY A 155 -5.07 0.63 9.64
C GLY A 155 -5.30 -0.60 10.50
N GLY A 156 -4.49 -0.79 11.55
CA GLY A 156 -4.70 -1.85 12.52
C GLY A 156 -5.51 -1.34 13.70
N LEU A 157 -6.55 -2.07 14.08
CA LEU A 157 -7.30 -1.80 15.31
C LEU A 157 -6.99 -2.91 16.32
N PRO A 158 -6.73 -2.56 17.59
CA PRO A 158 -6.72 -3.54 18.67
C PRO A 158 -8.08 -4.22 18.72
N GLU A 159 -8.08 -5.54 18.86
CA GLU A 159 -9.33 -6.28 19.00
C GLU A 159 -9.98 -5.99 20.36
N PRO A 160 -11.29 -5.72 20.39
CA PRO A 160 -12.02 -5.54 21.65
C PRO A 160 -11.84 -6.76 22.57
N GLY A 161 -11.33 -6.53 23.78
CA GLY A 161 -11.10 -7.60 24.76
C GLY A 161 -9.81 -8.42 24.57
N ARG A 162 -9.02 -8.15 23.52
CA ARG A 162 -7.72 -8.78 23.26
C ARG A 162 -6.66 -7.69 23.02
N PRO A 163 -6.09 -7.08 24.08
CA PRO A 163 -5.19 -5.93 23.95
C PRO A 163 -3.89 -6.22 23.19
N HIS A 164 -3.54 -7.50 23.03
CA HIS A 164 -2.37 -7.96 22.30
C HIS A 164 -2.70 -8.57 20.92
N CYS A 165 -3.92 -8.36 20.41
CA CYS A 165 -4.31 -8.79 19.07
C CYS A 165 -4.69 -7.57 18.22
N TRP A 166 -4.07 -7.46 17.05
CA TRP A 166 -4.40 -6.45 16.05
C TRP A 166 -5.03 -7.12 14.84
N SER A 167 -6.16 -6.58 14.38
CA SER A 167 -6.77 -7.01 13.13
C SER A 167 -6.51 -5.97 12.04
N PHE A 168 -5.94 -6.40 10.92
CA PHE A 168 -5.64 -5.57 9.76
C PHE A 168 -6.55 -5.94 8.58
N PRO A 169 -7.46 -5.05 8.13
CA PRO A 169 -8.26 -5.28 6.94
C PRO A 169 -7.39 -5.25 5.68
N THR A 170 -7.49 -6.30 4.86
CA THR A 170 -6.76 -6.45 3.58
C THR A 170 -7.61 -6.10 2.36
N TYR A 171 -8.88 -5.78 2.58
CA TYR A 171 -9.86 -5.35 1.56
C TYR A 171 -10.02 -6.38 0.43
N GLN A 172 -10.38 -5.92 -0.78
CA GLN A 172 -10.86 -6.75 -1.88
C GLN A 172 -9.79 -7.72 -2.41
N TRP A 173 -9.97 -9.04 -2.26
CA TRP A 173 -9.04 -10.05 -2.81
C TRP A 173 -9.42 -10.53 -4.21
N GLU A 174 -8.44 -10.48 -5.11
CA GLU A 174 -8.44 -11.16 -6.40
C GLU A 174 -7.55 -12.42 -6.32
N GLN A 175 -7.61 -13.28 -7.34
CA GLN A 175 -6.67 -14.38 -7.47
C GLN A 175 -5.23 -13.85 -7.63
N GLY A 176 -4.32 -14.23 -6.74
CA GLY A 176 -2.93 -13.80 -6.78
C GLY A 176 -2.27 -13.80 -5.40
N GLY A 177 -1.10 -13.17 -5.31
CA GLY A 177 -0.37 -12.97 -4.06
C GLY A 177 -0.24 -11.48 -3.71
N ARG A 178 0.03 -11.20 -2.44
CA ARG A 178 0.35 -9.88 -1.91
C ARG A 178 1.49 -9.99 -0.92
N ASP A 179 2.40 -9.02 -0.95
CA ASP A 179 3.51 -8.95 -0.02
C ASP A 179 3.20 -7.91 1.04
N TYR A 180 3.35 -8.31 2.31
CA TYR A 180 3.19 -7.44 3.46
C TYR A 180 4.51 -7.29 4.20
N LEU A 181 4.78 -6.09 4.71
CA LEU A 181 5.85 -5.83 5.67
C LEU A 181 5.22 -5.56 7.03
N LEU A 182 5.43 -6.50 7.95
CA LEU A 182 5.13 -6.37 9.36
C LEU A 182 6.35 -5.79 10.08
N THR A 183 6.14 -4.69 10.81
CA THR A 183 7.16 -4.10 11.70
C THR A 183 6.64 -4.15 13.12
N LEU A 184 7.42 -4.79 13.99
CA LEU A 184 7.19 -4.86 15.43
C LEU A 184 8.23 -4.00 16.14
N VAL A 185 7.80 -3.26 17.16
CA VAL A 185 8.70 -2.59 18.09
C VAL A 185 8.51 -3.23 19.45
N ALA A 186 9.59 -3.80 19.99
CA ALA A 186 9.57 -4.51 21.26
C ALA A 186 10.69 -4.02 22.16
N ASP A 187 10.46 -4.06 23.46
CA ASP A 187 11.47 -3.78 24.46
C ASP A 187 12.17 -5.09 24.83
N SER A 188 13.49 -5.05 25.01
CA SER A 188 14.30 -6.23 25.38
C SER A 188 14.29 -6.52 26.88
N ASP A 189 13.67 -5.66 27.68
CA ASP A 189 13.73 -5.72 29.13
C ASP A 189 13.06 -7.00 29.65
N GLY A 190 13.83 -7.83 30.34
CA GLY A 190 13.36 -9.10 30.90
C GLY A 190 13.39 -10.29 29.95
N ASP A 191 13.77 -10.10 28.68
CA ASP A 191 13.94 -11.21 27.74
C ASP A 191 15.30 -11.91 27.91
N PRO A 192 15.34 -13.24 27.84
CA PRO A 192 16.61 -13.96 27.83
C PRO A 192 17.40 -13.65 26.55
N LEU A 193 18.67 -13.31 26.71
CA LEU A 193 19.61 -13.16 25.60
C LEU A 193 19.90 -14.52 24.96
N GLU A 194 20.29 -14.52 23.69
CA GLU A 194 20.66 -15.70 22.89
C GLU A 194 19.58 -16.81 22.81
N THR A 195 18.36 -16.48 23.20
CA THR A 195 17.20 -17.38 23.14
C THR A 195 16.28 -16.96 22.02
N GLU A 196 15.81 -17.91 21.22
CA GLU A 196 14.79 -17.61 20.21
C GLU A 196 13.42 -17.46 20.87
N LEU A 197 12.77 -16.32 20.62
CA LEU A 197 11.49 -15.94 21.21
C LEU A 197 10.48 -15.67 20.10
N GLN A 198 9.22 -16.03 20.34
CA GLN A 198 8.10 -15.68 19.45
C GLN A 198 7.58 -14.29 19.81
N PHE A 199 7.74 -13.32 18.90
CA PHE A 199 7.26 -11.94 19.09
C PHE A 199 5.83 -11.73 18.61
N ALA A 200 5.41 -12.48 17.59
CA ALA A 200 4.04 -12.45 17.12
C ALA A 200 3.61 -13.79 16.51
N MET A 201 2.31 -13.98 16.45
CA MET A 201 1.63 -14.95 15.60
C MET A 201 0.82 -14.18 14.56
N VAL A 202 1.09 -14.42 13.28
CA VAL A 202 0.35 -13.86 12.16
C VAL A 202 -0.65 -14.91 11.67
N SER A 203 -1.93 -14.56 11.66
CA SER A 203 -3.02 -15.47 11.29
C SER A 203 -3.82 -14.90 10.11
N ILE A 204 -4.13 -15.76 9.16
CA ILE A 204 -5.00 -15.46 8.01
C ILE A 204 -5.93 -16.65 7.82
N GLY A 205 -7.17 -16.54 8.32
CA GLY A 205 -8.08 -17.68 8.36
C GLY A 205 -7.51 -18.80 9.25
N ASP A 206 -7.31 -19.99 8.68
CA ASP A 206 -6.74 -21.16 9.33
C ASP A 206 -5.21 -21.29 9.18
N VAL A 207 -4.57 -20.33 8.49
CA VAL A 207 -3.12 -20.30 8.30
C VAL A 207 -2.49 -19.45 9.40
N HIS A 208 -1.50 -20.01 10.08
CA HIS A 208 -0.76 -19.35 11.16
C HIS A 208 0.74 -19.40 10.89
N ALA A 209 1.42 -18.28 11.10
CA ALA A 209 2.86 -18.14 10.93
C ALA A 209 3.48 -17.37 12.11
N PRO A 210 4.42 -17.97 12.86
CA PRO A 210 5.10 -17.29 13.95
C PRO A 210 6.14 -16.30 13.41
N VAL A 211 6.35 -15.20 14.12
CA VAL A 211 7.48 -14.29 13.94
C VAL A 211 8.42 -14.48 15.12
N THR A 212 9.57 -15.10 14.86
CA THR A 212 10.60 -15.34 15.88
C THR A 212 11.76 -14.37 15.73
N ALA A 213 12.37 -14.00 16.85
CA ALA A 213 13.60 -13.23 16.88
C ALA A 213 14.42 -13.59 18.13
N ARG A 214 15.70 -13.24 18.10
CA ARG A 214 16.66 -13.46 19.19
C ARG A 214 17.39 -12.18 19.49
N TRP A 215 17.47 -11.82 20.77
CA TRP A 215 18.36 -10.75 21.23
C TRP A 215 19.79 -11.28 21.30
N HIS A 216 20.72 -10.54 20.70
CA HIS A 216 22.14 -10.91 20.70
C HIS A 216 22.95 -10.06 21.68
N LEU A 217 23.95 -10.69 22.29
CA LEU A 217 24.98 -9.99 23.04
C LEU A 217 25.75 -9.01 22.12
N PRO A 218 26.11 -7.82 22.62
CA PRO A 218 26.94 -6.89 21.85
C PRO A 218 28.22 -7.56 21.33
N GLY A 219 28.48 -7.42 20.02
CA GLY A 219 29.66 -7.99 19.37
C GLY A 219 29.49 -9.41 18.83
N GLN A 220 28.37 -10.09 19.10
CA GLN A 220 28.04 -11.36 18.44
C GLN A 220 27.21 -11.09 17.19
N SER A 221 27.72 -11.53 16.04
CA SER A 221 26.92 -11.55 14.81
C SER A 221 26.06 -12.81 14.79
N PRO A 222 24.80 -12.73 14.32
CA PRO A 222 23.97 -13.92 14.16
C PRO A 222 24.71 -14.94 13.28
N PRO A 223 24.75 -16.23 13.68
CA PRO A 223 25.51 -17.26 12.96
C PRO A 223 24.94 -17.55 11.56
N HIS A 224 23.67 -17.21 11.34
CA HIS A 224 22.98 -17.40 10.06
C HIS A 224 22.10 -16.19 9.73
N THR A 225 21.91 -15.95 8.43
CA THR A 225 20.92 -14.98 7.95
C THR A 225 19.51 -15.49 8.32
N PRO A 226 18.68 -14.68 9.02
CA PRO A 226 17.32 -15.07 9.36
C PRO A 226 16.50 -15.44 8.12
N ALA A 227 15.61 -16.42 8.26
CA ALA A 227 14.66 -16.75 7.21
C ALA A 227 13.83 -15.50 6.81
N GLY A 228 13.68 -15.26 5.51
CA GLY A 228 12.95 -14.09 4.99
C GLY A 228 13.71 -12.76 5.03
N ALA A 229 14.94 -12.70 5.54
CA ALA A 229 15.74 -11.47 5.52
C ALA A 229 15.96 -10.92 4.10
N ASP A 230 16.12 -11.79 3.11
CA ASP A 230 16.26 -11.43 1.69
C ASP A 230 15.00 -10.75 1.16
N SER A 231 13.83 -11.28 1.52
CA SER A 231 12.53 -10.70 1.16
C SER A 231 12.36 -9.31 1.78
N VAL A 232 12.67 -9.15 3.07
CA VAL A 232 12.58 -7.85 3.76
C VAL A 232 13.53 -6.82 3.12
N ARG A 233 14.78 -7.21 2.82
CA ARG A 233 15.73 -6.31 2.13
C ARG A 233 15.21 -5.91 0.75
N THR A 234 14.66 -6.86 0.00
CA THR A 234 14.11 -6.62 -1.35
C THR A 234 12.92 -5.66 -1.30
N LEU A 235 11.95 -5.89 -0.40
CA LEU A 235 10.78 -5.03 -0.23
C LEU A 235 11.17 -3.61 0.18
N ASN A 236 12.11 -3.47 1.13
CA ASN A 236 12.61 -2.17 1.56
C ASN A 236 13.35 -1.44 0.44
N ALA A 237 14.15 -2.16 -0.35
CA ALA A 237 14.89 -1.56 -1.45
C ALA A 237 13.97 -1.15 -2.62
N ALA A 238 12.92 -1.94 -2.92
CA ALA A 238 11.89 -1.57 -3.88
C ALA A 238 11.09 -0.33 -3.44
N ALA A 239 10.77 -0.21 -2.14
CA ALA A 239 10.13 0.97 -1.59
C ALA A 239 11.04 2.21 -1.68
N ARG A 240 12.33 2.05 -1.35
CA ARG A 240 13.34 3.10 -1.45
C ARG A 240 13.53 3.58 -2.90
N MET A 241 13.57 2.66 -3.87
CA MET A 241 13.67 2.97 -5.29
C MET A 241 12.51 3.83 -5.79
N ARG A 242 11.27 3.42 -5.50
CA ARG A 242 10.06 4.18 -5.89
C ARG A 242 10.02 5.55 -5.23
N LYS A 243 10.39 5.62 -3.94
CA LYS A 243 10.50 6.89 -3.22
C LYS A 243 11.53 7.82 -3.88
N ALA A 244 12.72 7.33 -4.20
CA ALA A 244 13.76 8.09 -4.87
C ALA A 244 13.29 8.62 -6.24
N LEU A 245 12.66 7.76 -7.06
CA LEU A 245 12.09 8.18 -8.35
C LEU A 245 11.06 9.32 -8.17
N ARG A 246 10.06 9.11 -7.30
CA ARG A 246 9.00 10.11 -7.05
C ARG A 246 9.58 11.43 -6.55
N GLN A 247 10.46 11.37 -5.54
CA GLN A 247 11.06 12.58 -4.98
C GLN A 247 11.99 13.29 -5.97
N GLY A 248 12.68 12.54 -6.84
CA GLY A 248 13.48 13.11 -7.93
C GLY A 248 12.64 13.86 -8.96
N LEU A 249 11.49 13.30 -9.35
CA LEU A 249 10.54 13.96 -10.25
C LEU A 249 9.90 15.21 -9.62
N ILE A 250 9.55 15.14 -8.32
CA ILE A 250 9.06 16.32 -7.56
C ILE A 250 10.14 17.41 -7.50
N ALA A 251 11.38 17.04 -7.17
CA ALA A 251 12.50 17.97 -7.14
C ALA A 251 12.72 18.63 -8.50
N LEU A 252 12.59 17.87 -9.61
CA LEU A 252 12.68 18.42 -10.95
C LEU A 252 11.56 19.43 -11.25
N ARG A 253 10.32 19.14 -10.83
CA ARG A 253 9.17 20.04 -10.97
C ARG A 253 9.34 21.35 -10.19
N GLU A 254 10.03 21.30 -9.06
CA GLU A 254 10.35 22.45 -8.21
C GLU A 254 11.68 23.13 -8.59
N ASP A 255 12.27 22.78 -9.74
CA ASP A 255 13.56 23.25 -10.25
C ASP A 255 14.75 23.04 -9.28
N ARG A 256 14.64 22.09 -8.35
CA ARG A 256 15.71 21.63 -7.46
C ARG A 256 16.61 20.62 -8.17
N ARG A 257 17.32 21.08 -9.19
CA ARG A 257 18.04 20.24 -10.18
C ARG A 257 19.08 19.29 -9.56
N ASP A 258 19.91 19.75 -8.62
CA ASP A 258 20.91 18.89 -7.99
C ASP A 258 20.27 17.77 -7.18
N THR A 259 19.25 18.10 -6.38
CA THR A 259 18.47 17.09 -5.64
C THR A 259 17.79 16.10 -6.59
N ALA A 260 17.25 16.58 -7.71
CA ALA A 260 16.62 15.72 -8.71
C ALA A 260 17.63 14.75 -9.33
N LYS A 261 18.83 15.23 -9.68
CA LYS A 261 19.91 14.42 -10.22
C LYS A 261 20.31 13.30 -9.25
N ASP A 262 20.54 13.63 -7.98
CA ASP A 262 20.97 12.65 -6.98
C ASP A 262 19.91 11.57 -6.73
N LEU A 263 18.64 11.98 -6.59
CA LEU A 263 17.53 11.06 -6.34
C LEU A 263 17.20 10.17 -7.55
N LEU A 264 17.21 10.73 -8.76
CA LEU A 264 17.02 9.94 -9.98
C LEU A 264 18.19 8.98 -10.22
N GLY A 265 19.43 9.40 -9.91
CA GLY A 265 20.61 8.53 -9.93
C GLY A 265 20.52 7.37 -8.95
N GLU A 266 20.07 7.63 -7.73
CA GLU A 266 19.80 6.59 -6.74
C GLU A 266 18.73 5.60 -7.22
N ALA A 267 17.64 6.11 -7.80
CA ALA A 267 16.57 5.29 -8.38
C ALA A 267 17.10 4.40 -9.52
N ALA A 268 17.91 4.94 -10.44
CA ALA A 268 18.52 4.17 -11.53
C ALA A 268 19.41 3.01 -11.02
N ARG A 269 20.25 3.29 -10.01
CA ARG A 269 21.12 2.28 -9.39
C ARG A 269 20.33 1.16 -8.71
N LEU A 270 19.22 1.50 -8.06
CA LEU A 270 18.34 0.48 -7.49
C LEU A 270 17.62 -0.30 -8.60
N ALA A 271 17.15 0.37 -9.65
CA ALA A 271 16.45 -0.26 -10.76
C ALA A 271 17.29 -1.31 -11.49
N VAL A 272 18.56 -1.02 -11.81
CA VAL A 272 19.46 -2.02 -12.43
C VAL A 272 19.68 -3.22 -11.54
N ARG A 273 19.93 -2.99 -10.24
CA ARG A 273 20.16 -4.07 -9.26
C ARG A 273 18.97 -5.02 -9.14
N PHE A 274 17.75 -4.52 -9.32
CA PHE A 274 16.52 -5.31 -9.21
C PHE A 274 15.88 -5.65 -10.57
N GLY A 275 16.53 -5.34 -11.69
CA GLY A 275 15.97 -5.60 -13.03
C GLY A 275 14.61 -4.92 -13.27
N THR A 276 14.47 -3.67 -12.81
CA THR A 276 13.21 -2.92 -12.90
C THR A 276 13.23 -1.91 -14.05
N ASP A 277 13.05 -2.41 -15.27
CA ASP A 277 13.20 -1.62 -16.51
C ASP A 277 12.30 -0.38 -16.56
N TRP A 278 11.07 -0.51 -16.08
CA TRP A 278 10.11 0.60 -16.16
C TRP A 278 10.56 1.85 -15.40
N VAL A 279 11.35 1.70 -14.33
CA VAL A 279 11.91 2.85 -13.60
C VAL A 279 12.96 3.55 -14.46
N LEU A 280 13.78 2.77 -15.18
CA LEU A 280 14.76 3.31 -16.11
C LEU A 280 14.07 4.06 -17.26
N ASP A 281 12.96 3.52 -17.79
CA ASP A 281 12.16 4.18 -18.83
C ASP A 281 11.62 5.54 -18.37
N GLU A 282 11.08 5.63 -17.14
CA GLU A 282 10.62 6.90 -16.58
C GLU A 282 11.80 7.88 -16.41
N ILE A 283 12.97 7.41 -15.98
CA ILE A 283 14.16 8.28 -15.86
C ILE A 283 14.63 8.77 -17.24
N LEU A 284 14.61 7.91 -18.27
CA LEU A 284 15.03 8.27 -19.63
C LEU A 284 14.15 9.35 -20.26
N ALA A 285 12.89 9.46 -19.84
CA ALA A 285 11.99 10.52 -20.29
C ALA A 285 12.42 11.92 -19.79
N VAL A 286 13.09 12.01 -18.63
CA VAL A 286 13.48 13.29 -17.99
C VAL A 286 14.99 13.50 -17.88
N ALA A 287 15.79 12.47 -18.12
CA ALA A 287 17.24 12.50 -18.00
C ALA A 287 17.91 11.60 -19.05
N HIS A 288 19.19 11.82 -19.30
CA HIS A 288 20.07 10.88 -19.96
C HIS A 288 20.79 10.08 -18.88
N ILE A 289 20.74 8.75 -18.96
CA ILE A 289 21.45 7.88 -18.03
C ILE A 289 22.84 7.63 -18.62
N GLU A 290 23.88 8.17 -17.98
CA GLU A 290 25.27 7.97 -18.41
C GLU A 290 25.83 6.67 -17.86
N ASP A 291 25.49 6.34 -16.61
CA ASP A 291 25.80 5.06 -15.98
C ASP A 291 24.77 4.77 -14.89
N ALA A 292 23.91 3.80 -15.16
CA ALA A 292 22.85 3.43 -14.23
C ALA A 292 23.39 2.73 -12.97
N ALA A 293 24.45 1.93 -13.07
CA ALA A 293 25.01 1.18 -11.94
C ALA A 293 25.67 2.12 -10.93
N GLU A 294 26.32 3.19 -11.42
CA GLU A 294 26.92 4.23 -10.60
C GLU A 294 25.93 5.36 -10.26
N GLY A 295 24.73 5.35 -10.83
CA GLY A 295 23.70 6.38 -10.61
C GLY A 295 24.03 7.73 -11.26
N ARG A 296 24.84 7.76 -12.33
CA ARG A 296 25.15 8.99 -13.06
C ARG A 296 24.07 9.29 -14.09
N VAL A 297 23.36 10.39 -13.87
CA VAL A 297 22.29 10.89 -14.74
C VAL A 297 22.50 12.37 -15.07
N ARG A 298 22.13 12.76 -16.29
CA ARG A 298 22.17 14.15 -16.77
C ARG A 298 20.77 14.60 -17.16
N LEU A 299 20.21 15.56 -16.43
CA LEU A 299 18.84 16.03 -16.63
C LEU A 299 18.63 16.63 -18.02
N ARG A 300 17.43 16.43 -18.58
CA ARG A 300 16.96 17.06 -19.81
C ARG A 300 16.10 18.28 -19.49
N ALA A 301 15.87 19.13 -20.48
CA ALA A 301 14.79 20.09 -20.41
C ALA A 301 13.46 19.36 -20.66
N VAL A 302 12.51 19.51 -19.75
CA VAL A 302 11.19 18.87 -19.83
C VAL A 302 10.10 19.85 -19.45
N ASP A 303 8.94 19.70 -20.06
CA ASP A 303 7.77 20.51 -19.75
C ASP A 303 7.17 20.09 -18.40
N ALA A 304 6.77 21.07 -17.57
CA ALA A 304 6.24 20.82 -16.24
C ALA A 304 4.96 19.96 -16.26
N GLY A 305 4.12 20.08 -17.30
CA GLY A 305 2.91 19.28 -17.48
C GLY A 305 3.18 17.79 -17.65
N THR A 306 4.36 17.41 -18.14
CA THR A 306 4.75 15.98 -18.29
C THR A 306 5.07 15.31 -16.96
N LEU A 307 5.49 16.08 -15.95
CA LEU A 307 5.95 15.54 -14.66
C LEU A 307 4.80 15.08 -13.76
N GLY A 308 3.62 15.72 -13.82
CA GLY A 308 2.45 15.32 -13.02
C GLY A 308 2.07 13.85 -13.24
N PRO A 309 1.81 13.42 -14.48
CA PRO A 309 1.57 12.02 -14.85
C PRO A 309 2.68 11.06 -14.39
N MET A 310 3.95 11.45 -14.54
CA MET A 310 5.09 10.62 -14.12
C MET A 310 5.13 10.42 -12.60
N ILE A 311 4.93 11.49 -11.83
CA ILE A 311 4.88 11.47 -10.36
C ILE A 311 3.73 10.55 -9.88
N LEU A 312 2.57 10.67 -10.52
CA LEU A 312 1.42 9.82 -10.22
C LEU A 312 1.71 8.34 -10.49
N ARG A 313 2.29 8.03 -11.66
CA ARG A 313 2.70 6.66 -12.00
C ARG A 313 3.76 6.11 -11.04
N ALA A 314 4.76 6.89 -10.67
CA ALA A 314 5.80 6.47 -9.73
C ALA A 314 5.23 6.10 -8.34
N GLY A 315 4.13 6.75 -7.92
CA GLY A 315 3.45 6.48 -6.66
C GLY A 315 2.43 5.33 -6.71
N SER A 316 1.74 5.14 -7.85
CA SER A 316 0.61 4.21 -7.96
C SER A 316 0.87 2.95 -8.77
N ARG A 317 1.99 2.87 -9.51
CA ARG A 317 2.31 1.65 -10.25
C ARG A 317 2.45 0.46 -9.30
N PRO A 318 1.97 -0.73 -9.72
CA PRO A 318 2.26 -1.93 -9.00
C PRO A 318 3.77 -2.13 -8.85
N GLY A 319 4.21 -2.62 -7.69
CA GLY A 319 5.53 -3.19 -7.52
C GLY A 319 5.73 -4.42 -8.42
N GLY A 320 6.92 -5.01 -8.35
CA GLY A 320 7.18 -6.31 -8.96
C GLY A 320 6.19 -7.38 -8.48
N PRO A 321 6.17 -8.55 -9.15
CA PRO A 321 5.32 -9.66 -8.73
C PRO A 321 5.57 -9.99 -7.24
N PRO A 322 4.54 -10.41 -6.50
CA PRO A 322 4.71 -10.83 -5.12
C PRO A 322 5.75 -11.95 -5.03
N ALA A 323 6.47 -11.99 -3.91
CA ALA A 323 7.44 -13.05 -3.66
C ALA A 323 6.76 -14.42 -3.66
N VAL A 324 7.47 -15.46 -4.12
CA VAL A 324 6.98 -16.83 -4.02
C VAL A 324 6.90 -17.21 -2.55
N ALA A 325 5.70 -17.57 -2.08
CA ALA A 325 5.48 -17.99 -0.71
C ALA A 325 6.22 -19.29 -0.42
N LEU A 326 7.10 -19.28 0.58
CA LEU A 326 7.59 -20.49 1.23
C LEU A 326 6.45 -21.01 2.11
N GLY A 327 6.00 -22.25 1.89
CA GLY A 327 4.85 -22.80 2.59
C GLY A 327 5.02 -22.78 4.11
N ALA A 328 4.13 -22.07 4.80
CA ALA A 328 4.04 -22.13 6.26
C ALA A 328 3.39 -23.47 6.66
N ARG A 329 3.99 -24.18 7.61
CA ARG A 329 3.37 -25.33 8.27
C ARG A 329 2.65 -24.84 9.53
N PRO A 330 1.40 -25.27 9.79
CA PRO A 330 0.74 -24.95 11.04
C PRO A 330 1.53 -25.55 12.22
N GLY A 331 1.72 -24.77 13.28
CA GLY A 331 2.29 -25.27 14.53
C GLY A 331 1.21 -25.73 15.53
N PRO A 332 1.61 -26.36 16.64
CA PRO A 332 0.68 -26.91 17.64
C PRO A 332 -0.10 -25.80 18.36
N CYS A 333 -1.28 -26.12 18.89
CA CYS A 333 -2.01 -25.24 19.80
C CYS A 333 -1.59 -25.51 21.26
N CYS A 334 -1.56 -24.46 22.09
CA CYS A 334 -1.37 -24.59 23.54
C CYS A 334 -2.51 -25.41 24.16
N GLY A 335 -2.19 -26.39 25.00
CA GLY A 335 -3.18 -27.25 25.66
C GLY A 335 -4.06 -26.51 26.68
N ASP A 336 -3.53 -25.44 27.29
CA ASP A 336 -4.22 -24.72 28.38
C ASP A 336 -5.13 -23.60 27.86
N CYS A 337 -4.66 -22.81 26.89
CA CYS A 337 -5.39 -21.64 26.37
C CYS A 337 -5.83 -21.77 24.91
N GLY A 338 -5.43 -22.84 24.21
CA GLY A 338 -5.79 -23.07 22.80
C GLY A 338 -5.09 -22.18 21.79
N ALA A 339 -4.16 -21.31 22.21
CA ALA A 339 -3.48 -20.38 21.30
C ALA A 339 -2.59 -21.14 20.29
N PRO A 340 -2.67 -20.82 18.97
CA PRO A 340 -1.78 -21.40 17.98
C PRO A 340 -0.34 -20.93 18.22
N ALA A 341 0.61 -21.86 18.11
CA ALA A 341 2.03 -21.59 18.33
C ALA A 341 2.85 -21.92 17.07
N GLY A 342 4.09 -21.43 17.00
CA GLY A 342 5.03 -21.81 15.95
C GLY A 342 5.40 -23.30 16.01
N SER A 343 5.83 -23.89 14.90
CA SER A 343 6.17 -25.34 14.84
C SER A 343 7.25 -25.77 15.84
N GLU A 344 8.13 -24.84 16.25
CA GLU A 344 9.21 -25.06 17.21
C GLU A 344 8.92 -24.42 18.59
N ALA A 345 7.71 -23.90 18.82
CA ALA A 345 7.37 -23.19 20.05
C ALA A 345 7.35 -24.15 21.25
N ARG A 346 8.09 -23.80 22.31
CA ARG A 346 8.14 -24.55 23.58
C ARG A 346 7.30 -23.93 24.69
N TYR A 347 6.89 -22.67 24.53
CA TYR A 347 6.16 -21.89 25.52
C TYR A 347 5.01 -21.16 24.84
N CYS A 348 3.88 -21.03 25.55
CA CYS A 348 2.76 -20.21 25.10
C CYS A 348 3.10 -18.71 25.22
N ILE A 349 2.58 -17.91 24.29
CA ILE A 349 2.62 -16.44 24.34
C ILE A 349 1.56 -15.87 25.28
#